data_AF-A0A9X4RSJ0-F1
#
_entry.id   AF-A0A9X4RSJ0-F1
#
_cell.length_a   1.000
_cell.length_b   1.000
_cell.length_c   1.000
_cell.angle_alpha   90.00
_cell.angle_beta   90.00
_cell.angle_gamma   90.00
#
_symmetry.space_group_name_H-M   'P 1'
#
loop_
_entity.id
_entity.type
_entity.pdbx_description
1 polymer ?
#
loop_
_entity_poly.entity_id
_entity_poly.type
_entity_poly.pdbx_seq_one_letter_code
_entity_poly.pdbx_strand_id
1 'polypeptide(L)' 'MVTKRTDVFGNETARTNYYLTFEWNGQRREFHVKDHEYGLLTEGDKGTLTFQGTRMLSFERKS' A
#
# COMPACT_ATOMS: atom_id res chain seq x y z
N MET A 1 -8.09 3.07 1.98
CA MET A 1 -6.64 3.31 2.07
C MET A 1 -6.43 4.66 2.71
N VAL A 2 -5.56 4.74 3.71
CA VAL A 2 -5.46 5.92 4.60
C VAL A 2 -4.11 6.62 4.56
N THR A 3 -3.04 5.94 4.12
CA THR A 3 -1.70 6.55 4.09
C THR A 3 -0.82 5.89 3.03
N LYS A 4 0.06 6.69 2.42
CA LYS A 4 1.12 6.26 1.51
C LYS A 4 2.50 6.57 2.11
N ARG A 5 3.44 5.63 2.03
CA ARG A 5 4.82 5.81 2.48
C ARG A 5 5.81 5.35 1.43
N THR A 6 6.85 6.14 1.23
CA THR A 6 8.00 5.84 0.38
C THR A 6 9.24 5.69 1.25
N ASP A 7 10.01 4.63 1.03
CA ASP A 7 11.27 4.38 1.73
C ASP A 7 12.40 4.26 0.71
N VAL A 8 13.33 5.20 0.75
CA VAL A 8 14.46 5.27 -0.18
C VAL A 8 15.72 4.86 0.57
N PHE A 9 16.44 3.88 0.02
CA PHE A 9 17.62 3.31 0.65
C PHE A 9 18.72 3.01 -0.39
N GLY A 10 19.95 2.86 0.10
CA GLY A 10 21.13 2.59 -0.73
C GLY A 10 22.03 3.82 -0.87
N ASN A 11 23.34 3.58 -1.00
CA ASN A 11 24.36 4.63 -1.07
C ASN A 11 24.71 4.96 -2.53
N GLU A 12 25.22 3.98 -3.29
CA GLU A 12 25.67 4.15 -4.67
C GLU A 12 24.54 3.96 -5.71
N THR A 13 23.55 3.14 -5.38
CA THR A 13 22.33 2.94 -6.17
C THR A 13 21.14 3.07 -5.26
N ALA A 14 20.31 4.09 -5.49
CA ALA A 14 19.07 4.27 -4.75
C ALA A 14 18.04 3.22 -5.17
N ARG A 15 17.38 2.63 -4.18
CA ARG A 15 16.22 1.76 -4.34
C ARG A 15 15.06 2.35 -3.55
N THR A 16 13.85 2.06 -4.02
CA THR A 16 12.64 2.60 -3.42
C THR A 16 11.68 1.46 -3.10
N ASN A 17 11.24 1.39 -1.84
CA ASN A 17 10.12 0.56 -1.42
C ASN A 17 8.86 1.43 -1.26
N TYR A 18 7.71 0.87 -1.64
CA TYR A 18 6.42 1.55 -1.57
C TYR A 18 5.48 0.83 -0.62
N TYR A 19 4.75 1.60 0.18
CA TYR A 19 3.85 1.06 1.18
C TYR A 19 2.51 1.76 1.18
N LEU A 20 1.45 0.98 1.36
CA LEU A 20 0.08 1.46 1.54
C LEU A 20 -0.45 0.99 2.88
N THR A 21 -1.06 1.92 3.63
CA THR A 21 -1.76 1.60 4.88
C THR A 21 -3.26 1.54 4.65
N PHE A 22 -3.88 0.45 5.09
CA PHE A 22 -5.32 0.25 5.08
C PHE A 22 -5.85 0.25 6.50
N GLU A 23 -7.07 0.77 6.66
CA GLU A 23 -7.81 0.74 7.91
C GLU A 23 -9.11 -0.04 7.71
N TRP A 24 -9.35 -1.03 8.57
CA TRP A 24 -10.61 -1.77 8.63
C TRP A 24 -10.87 -2.22 10.08
N ASN A 25 -12.12 -2.22 10.51
CA ASN A 25 -12.52 -2.66 11.87
C ASN A 25 -11.68 -2.02 13.00
N GLY A 26 -11.28 -0.75 12.85
CA GLY A 26 -10.46 -0.03 13.83
C GLY A 26 -8.98 -0.42 13.88
N GLN A 27 -8.51 -1.29 12.98
CA GLN A 27 -7.10 -1.68 12.87
C GLN A 27 -6.46 -1.04 11.64
N ARG A 28 -5.19 -0.63 11.78
CA ARG A 28 -4.35 -0.19 10.67
C ARG A 28 -3.29 -1.22 10.35
N ARG A 29 -3.10 -1.49 9.06
CA ARG A 29 -2.01 -2.35 8.59
C ARG A 29 -1.37 -1.78 7.34
N GLU A 30 -0.05 -1.74 7.36
CA GLU A 30 0.79 -1.35 6.24
C GLU A 30 1.20 -2.59 5.43
N PHE A 31 1.21 -2.47 4.10
CA PHE A 31 1.66 -3.50 3.18
C PHE A 31 2.68 -2.94 2.23
N HIS A 32 3.75 -3.70 1.97
CA HIS A 32 4.65 -3.43 0.86
C HIS A 32 3.94 -3.76 -0.45
N VAL A 33 4.00 -2.84 -1.41
CA VAL A 33 3.28 -2.93 -2.69
C VAL A 33 4.20 -2.67 -3.85
N LYS A 34 3.76 -3.04 -5.05
CA LYS A 34 4.45 -2.69 -6.28
C LYS A 34 4.21 -1.22 -6.63
N ASP A 35 5.13 -0.67 -7.41
CA ASP A 35 5.10 0.69 -7.96
C ASP A 35 3.76 1.05 -8.64
N HIS A 36 3.21 0.16 -9.47
CA HIS A 36 1.94 0.42 -10.15
C HIS A 36 0.75 0.46 -9.19
N GLU A 37 0.70 -0.41 -8.18
CA GLU A 37 -0.35 -0.39 -7.16
C GLU A 37 -0.28 0.91 -6.35
N TYR A 38 0.94 1.32 -6.01
CA TYR A 38 1.19 2.60 -5.35
C TYR A 38 0.78 3.79 -6.23
N GLY A 39 1.09 3.77 -7.52
CA GLY A 39 0.75 4.85 -8.45
C GLY A 39 -0.75 4.96 -8.73
N LEU A 40 -1.47 3.83 -8.70
CA LEU A 40 -2.91 3.81 -8.93
C LEU A 40 -3.66 4.37 -7.72
N LEU A 41 -3.43 3.83 -6.52
CA LEU A 41 -4.29 4.08 -5.36
C LEU A 41 -4.04 5.45 -4.71
N THR A 42 -5.11 6.10 -4.24
CA THR A 42 -5.08 7.42 -3.57
C THR A 42 -5.67 7.34 -2.16
N GLU A 43 -5.13 8.14 -1.23
CA GLU A 43 -5.68 8.24 0.13
C GLU A 43 -7.17 8.59 0.10
N GLY A 44 -7.95 7.93 0.95
CA GLY A 44 -9.40 8.03 0.94
C GLY A 44 -10.10 6.97 0.09
N ASP A 45 -9.40 6.26 -0.81
CA ASP A 45 -9.99 5.18 -1.60
C ASP A 45 -10.64 4.13 -0.69
N LYS A 46 -11.92 3.82 -0.93
CA LYS A 46 -12.66 2.77 -0.24
C LYS A 46 -12.78 1.57 -1.18
N GLY A 47 -12.74 0.37 -0.62
CA GLY A 47 -12.64 -0.83 -1.44
C GLY A 47 -12.55 -2.11 -0.64
N THR A 48 -12.40 -3.21 -1.36
CA THR A 48 -12.17 -4.54 -0.80
C THR A 48 -10.68 -4.85 -0.87
N LEU A 49 -10.05 -5.10 0.29
CA LEU A 49 -8.65 -5.51 0.39
C LEU A 49 -8.55 -7.03 0.49
N THR A 50 -7.80 -7.66 -0.41
CA THR A 50 -7.45 -9.08 -0.36
C THR A 50 -5.98 -9.22 -0.02
N PHE A 51 -5.65 -10.01 1.01
CA PHE A 51 -4.27 -10.18 1.47
C PHE A 51 -4.02 -11.59 2.04
N GLN A 52 -2.76 -12.01 2.04
CA GLN A 52 -2.30 -13.24 2.66
C GLN A 52 -1.13 -12.93 3.60
N GLY A 53 -1.34 -13.12 4.90
CA GLY A 53 -0.35 -12.74 5.92
C GLY A 53 -0.06 -11.24 5.89
N THR A 54 1.17 -10.87 5.54
CA THR A 54 1.66 -9.49 5.40
C THR A 54 1.73 -9.01 3.95
N ARG A 55 1.26 -9.82 3.00
CA ARG A 55 1.29 -9.51 1.56
C ARG A 55 -0.09 -9.12 1.06
N MET A 56 -0.18 -7.94 0.45
CA MET A 56 -1.35 -7.55 -0.34
C MET A 56 -1.41 -8.38 -1.63
N LEU A 57 -2.60 -8.89 -1.95
CA LEU A 57 -2.87 -9.60 -3.20
C LEU A 57 -3.62 -8.72 -4.20
N SER A 58 -4.62 -7.97 -3.74
CA SER A 58 -5.36 -6.99 -4.55
C SER A 58 -6.09 -5.97 -3.67
N PHE A 59 -6.42 -4.81 -4.26
CA PHE A 59 -7.37 -3.86 -3.70
C PHE A 59 -8.32 -3.38 -4.79
N GLU A 60 -9.60 -3.73 -4.64
CA GLU A 60 -10.66 -3.38 -5.58
C GLU A 60 -11.38 -2.14 -5.06
N ARG A 61 -11.20 -1.00 -5.74
CA ARG A 61 -11.90 0.24 -5.38
C ARG A 61 -13.39 0.09 -5.60
N LYS A 62 -14.16 0.57 -4.63
CA LYS A 62 -15.59 0.80 -4.77
C LYS A 62 -15.77 2.19 -5.35
N SER A 63 -16.44 2.27 -6.49
CA SER A 63 -16.90 3.52 -7.12
C SER A 63 -17.88 4.26 -6.23
#